data_AF-Q8KPQ8-F1
#
_entry.id   AF-Q8KPQ8-F1
#
_cell.length_a   1.000
_cell.length_b   1.000
_cell.length_c   1.000
_cell.angle_alpha   90.00
_cell.angle_beta   90.00
_cell.angle_gamma   90.00
#
_symmetry.space_group_name_H-M   'P 1'
#
loop_
_entity.id
_entity.type
_entity.pdbx_description
1 polymer ?
#
loop_
_entity_poly.entity_id
_entity_poly.type
_entity_poly.pdbx_seq_one_letter_code
_entity_poly.pdbx_strand_id
1 'polypeptide(L)'
;MFALSGTLDALATVPRVALDLWSFCCRLRWQVRRGHPTAVKSPLSVRTPTMRLVVRSLVSLAAIASLASGLPARAQSGSSVPAPERVTTQSNLNYDSVMRIMAEGDAAVAAQKFPVALDKYDLARKSFGALVQFHQGLAGSFSGIDVKIANDQRQRAAQAAQGRDQAGYKLALLYRRLNQPEVAIPLLVQVVQSQNPTTDLGKQAYAQLYELGFTSLPYPRSVDGTQPAPQQSPAPQTPPAQQPPAR
;
A
#
# COMPACT_ATOMS: atom_id res chain seq x y z
N MET A 1 61.11 -6.79 21.31
CA MET A 1 60.73 -7.80 22.33
C MET A 1 59.52 -7.28 23.07
N PHE A 2 58.54 -8.16 23.28
CA PHE A 2 57.21 -7.98 23.90
C PHE A 2 56.06 -7.50 23.02
N ALA A 3 55.31 -8.51 22.59
CA ALA A 3 53.97 -8.50 22.05
C ALA A 3 52.93 -8.18 23.15
N LEU A 4 51.84 -7.51 22.77
CA LEU A 4 50.57 -7.63 23.46
C LEU A 4 49.45 -7.77 22.42
N SER A 5 48.90 -8.98 22.37
CA SER A 5 47.72 -9.37 21.60
C SER A 5 46.47 -8.82 22.28
N GLY A 6 45.61 -8.14 21.52
CA GLY A 6 44.28 -7.72 21.94
C GLY A 6 43.25 -8.16 20.90
N THR A 7 42.61 -9.29 21.17
CA THR A 7 41.46 -9.84 20.44
C THR A 7 40.20 -9.07 20.81
N LEU A 8 39.50 -8.47 19.84
CA LEU A 8 38.09 -8.11 19.97
C LEU A 8 37.31 -8.35 18.67
N ASP A 9 36.13 -8.94 18.89
CA ASP A 9 34.90 -8.88 18.10
C ASP A 9 34.80 -9.63 16.77
N ALA A 10 34.48 -10.92 16.95
CA ALA A 10 33.48 -11.59 16.13
C ALA A 10 32.10 -10.95 16.31
N LEU A 11 31.47 -10.47 15.23
CA LEU A 11 30.01 -10.35 15.06
C LEU A 11 29.68 -9.99 13.60
N ALA A 12 29.62 -11.00 12.73
CA ALA A 12 29.10 -10.85 11.37
C ALA A 12 28.28 -12.08 10.97
N THR A 13 27.04 -12.16 11.46
CA THR A 13 26.01 -13.04 10.89
C THR A 13 24.66 -12.33 10.97
N VAL A 14 24.34 -11.57 9.93
CA VAL A 14 22.99 -11.02 9.69
C VAL A 14 22.24 -12.00 8.79
N PRO A 15 21.13 -12.63 9.22
CA PRO A 15 20.37 -13.50 8.33
C PRO A 15 19.50 -12.67 7.36
N ARG A 16 19.77 -12.81 6.06
CA ARG A 16 18.90 -12.44 4.94
C ARG A 16 17.67 -13.36 4.91
N VAL A 17 16.59 -13.02 5.61
CA VAL A 17 15.27 -13.65 5.38
C VAL A 17 14.17 -12.59 5.56
N ALA A 18 13.96 -11.76 4.55
CA ALA A 18 12.85 -10.79 4.54
C ALA A 18 12.39 -10.40 3.12
N LEU A 19 12.44 -11.35 2.17
CA LEU A 19 12.15 -11.05 0.76
C LEU A 19 11.45 -12.20 0.02
N ASP A 20 10.56 -12.96 0.67
CA ASP A 20 9.92 -14.11 -0.01
C ASP A 20 8.41 -14.29 0.16
N LEU A 21 7.70 -13.42 0.89
CA LEU A 21 6.24 -13.55 1.05
C LEU A 21 5.40 -12.73 0.05
N TRP A 22 6.00 -11.75 -0.65
CA TRP A 22 5.27 -10.95 -1.65
C TRP A 22 5.25 -11.59 -3.05
N SER A 23 6.29 -12.34 -3.43
CA SER A 23 6.38 -13.01 -4.74
C SER A 23 5.34 -14.13 -4.95
N PHE A 24 4.78 -14.69 -3.88
CA PHE A 24 3.84 -15.81 -3.96
C PHE A 24 2.43 -15.40 -4.43
N CYS A 25 1.96 -14.20 -4.07
CA CYS A 25 0.62 -13.75 -4.46
C CYS A 25 0.54 -13.25 -5.92
N CYS A 26 1.61 -12.66 -6.47
CA CYS A 26 1.65 -12.30 -7.90
C CYS A 26 1.78 -13.53 -8.80
N ARG A 27 2.46 -14.58 -8.33
CA ARG A 27 2.61 -15.84 -9.09
C ARG A 27 1.30 -16.61 -9.20
N LEU A 28 0.44 -16.58 -8.17
CA LEU A 28 -0.83 -17.31 -8.20
C LEU A 28 -1.86 -16.75 -9.20
N ARG A 29 -1.84 -15.44 -9.51
CA ARG A 29 -2.75 -14.86 -10.53
C ARG A 29 -2.29 -15.12 -11.97
N TRP A 30 -1.01 -15.43 -12.18
CA TRP A 30 -0.47 -15.82 -13.49
C TRP A 30 -0.51 -17.35 -13.71
N GLN A 31 -0.51 -18.14 -12.65
CA GLN A 31 -0.38 -19.61 -12.67
C GLN A 31 -1.72 -20.38 -12.59
N VAL A 32 -2.84 -19.75 -12.97
CA VAL A 32 -4.15 -20.44 -13.12
C VAL A 32 -4.41 -20.86 -14.59
N ARG A 33 -3.46 -20.64 -15.51
CA ARG A 33 -3.61 -21.01 -16.94
C ARG A 33 -2.83 -22.24 -17.40
N ARG A 34 -2.21 -23.02 -16.51
CA ARG A 34 -1.63 -24.34 -16.86
C ARG A 34 -1.83 -25.33 -15.72
N GLY A 35 -2.57 -26.40 -16.01
CA GLY A 35 -2.85 -27.49 -15.09
C GLY A 35 -1.63 -28.36 -14.81
N HIS A 36 -1.47 -28.76 -13.55
CA HIS A 36 -1.47 -30.14 -13.05
C HIS A 36 -0.93 -30.14 -11.60
N PRO A 37 -1.58 -30.83 -10.65
CA PRO A 37 -1.14 -30.89 -9.27
C PRO A 37 -0.23 -32.10 -9.02
N THR A 38 0.90 -31.89 -8.34
CA THR A 38 1.56 -32.98 -7.59
C THR A 38 1.85 -32.51 -6.18
N ALA A 39 1.33 -33.30 -5.24
CA ALA A 39 1.36 -33.10 -3.82
C ALA A 39 2.77 -33.36 -3.25
N VAL A 40 3.22 -32.47 -2.36
CA VAL A 40 4.34 -32.74 -1.46
C VAL A 40 3.83 -32.62 -0.03
N LYS A 41 3.87 -33.75 0.68
CA LYS A 41 3.68 -33.87 2.13
C LYS A 41 4.95 -33.36 2.82
N SER A 42 4.80 -32.54 3.86
CA SER A 42 5.86 -32.28 4.83
C SER A 42 5.28 -32.35 6.25
N PRO A 43 5.91 -33.08 7.18
CA PRO A 43 5.37 -33.27 8.53
C PRO A 43 5.68 -32.10 9.47
N LEU A 44 4.72 -31.80 10.33
CA LEU A 44 4.80 -30.82 11.41
C LEU A 44 5.78 -31.25 12.51
N SER A 45 6.59 -30.32 13.00
CA SER A 45 7.15 -30.40 14.36
C SER A 45 7.47 -28.99 14.85
N VAL A 46 6.58 -28.43 15.69
CA VAL A 46 6.83 -27.19 16.44
C VAL A 46 6.50 -27.45 17.90
N ARG A 47 7.55 -27.42 18.72
CA ARG A 47 7.51 -27.42 20.20
C ARG A 47 6.96 -26.09 20.68
N THR A 48 5.88 -26.12 21.46
CA THR A 48 5.36 -24.96 22.20
C THR A 48 6.04 -24.85 23.57
N PRO A 49 6.57 -23.68 23.96
CA PRO A 49 6.86 -23.39 25.36
C PRO A 49 5.63 -22.79 26.05
N THR A 50 5.18 -23.46 27.11
CA THR A 50 4.14 -23.02 28.05
C THR A 50 4.60 -21.81 28.87
N MET A 51 3.95 -20.66 28.70
CA MET A 51 4.15 -19.48 29.52
C MET A 51 3.14 -19.48 30.68
N ARG A 52 3.66 -19.55 31.91
CA ARG A 52 2.88 -19.52 33.16
C ARG A 52 2.35 -18.11 33.42
N LEU A 53 1.04 -17.94 33.41
CA LEU A 53 0.36 -16.70 33.80
C LEU A 53 0.28 -16.62 35.33
N VAL A 54 0.86 -15.58 35.92
CA VAL A 54 0.69 -15.23 37.33
C VAL A 54 -0.54 -14.32 37.43
N VAL A 55 -1.64 -14.87 37.92
CA VAL A 55 -2.86 -14.12 38.27
C VAL A 55 -2.68 -13.55 39.68
N ARG A 56 -2.74 -12.22 39.80
CA ARG A 56 -2.76 -11.53 41.10
C ARG A 56 -4.08 -10.78 41.21
N SER A 57 -5.03 -11.40 41.90
CA SER A 57 -6.32 -10.82 42.31
C SER A 57 -6.10 -9.62 43.24
N LEU A 58 -6.91 -8.58 43.06
CA LEU A 58 -7.31 -7.70 44.16
C LEU A 58 -8.82 -7.43 44.06
N VAL A 59 -9.48 -7.87 45.12
CA VAL A 59 -10.87 -7.70 45.50
C VAL A 59 -11.14 -6.23 45.81
N SER A 60 -12.28 -5.70 45.39
CA SER A 60 -12.94 -4.58 46.09
C SER A 60 -14.45 -4.70 45.96
N LEU A 61 -15.07 -4.68 47.14
CA LEU A 61 -16.44 -5.00 47.49
C LEU A 61 -17.07 -3.71 48.03
N ALA A 62 -18.17 -3.23 47.45
CA ALA A 62 -19.09 -2.23 48.03
C ALA A 62 -20.28 -2.03 47.07
N ALA A 63 -21.53 -1.77 47.43
CA ALA A 63 -22.35 -1.98 48.62
C ALA A 63 -23.80 -1.74 48.12
N ILE A 64 -24.77 -2.45 48.68
CA ILE A 64 -26.17 -2.51 48.25
C ILE A 64 -27.03 -1.58 49.14
N ALA A 65 -28.07 -0.92 48.57
CA ALA A 65 -29.34 -0.40 49.19
C ALA A 65 -29.76 0.92 48.48
N SER A 66 -31.00 1.27 48.11
CA SER A 66 -32.36 0.78 48.39
C SER A 66 -33.44 1.50 47.53
N LEU A 67 -34.57 0.81 47.30
CA LEU A 67 -36.00 1.22 47.21
C LEU A 67 -36.64 2.01 46.02
N ALA A 68 -37.56 1.29 45.33
CA ALA A 68 -38.94 1.58 44.82
C ALA A 68 -39.41 3.06 44.66
N SER A 69 -40.05 3.50 43.56
CA SER A 69 -41.35 3.05 43.04
C SER A 69 -41.68 3.77 41.70
N GLY A 70 -42.40 3.11 40.78
CA GLY A 70 -43.15 3.78 39.70
C GLY A 70 -43.00 3.17 38.30
N LEU A 71 -43.81 2.15 37.97
CA LEU A 71 -44.02 1.72 36.57
C LEU A 71 -45.25 2.43 35.99
N PRO A 72 -45.13 3.10 34.83
CA PRO A 72 -46.22 3.19 33.88
C PRO A 72 -46.07 2.11 32.79
N ALA A 73 -47.24 1.68 32.31
CA ALA A 73 -47.48 0.55 31.44
C ALA A 73 -46.68 0.56 30.13
N ARG A 74 -46.22 -0.62 29.76
CA ARG A 74 -45.55 -0.93 28.49
C ARG A 74 -46.59 -1.14 27.39
N ALA A 75 -46.80 -0.14 26.54
CA ALA A 75 -47.33 -0.37 25.20
C ALA A 75 -46.19 -0.89 24.32
N GLN A 76 -46.19 -2.20 24.01
CA GLN A 76 -45.34 -2.76 22.95
C GLN A 76 -46.09 -2.57 21.63
N SER A 77 -45.71 -1.56 20.86
CA SER A 77 -46.14 -1.42 19.47
C SER A 77 -44.90 -1.41 18.59
N GLY A 78 -44.84 -2.39 17.68
CA GLY A 78 -43.90 -2.42 16.56
C GLY A 78 -42.52 -3.01 16.89
N SER A 79 -42.36 -4.32 16.73
CA SER A 79 -41.05 -4.93 16.51
C SER A 79 -40.53 -4.55 15.11
N SER A 80 -40.08 -3.31 14.93
CA SER A 80 -39.05 -3.01 13.94
C SER A 80 -37.73 -3.13 14.67
N VAL A 81 -37.03 -4.27 14.51
CA VAL A 81 -35.64 -4.38 14.95
C VAL A 81 -34.87 -3.28 14.20
N PRO A 82 -34.37 -2.23 14.87
CA PRO A 82 -33.55 -1.26 14.20
C PRO A 82 -32.30 -2.00 13.70
N ALA A 83 -31.93 -1.78 12.43
CA ALA A 83 -30.66 -2.25 11.92
C ALA A 83 -29.54 -1.86 12.90
N PRO A 84 -28.56 -2.74 13.19
CA PRO A 84 -27.53 -2.43 14.16
C PRO A 84 -26.83 -1.12 13.74
N GLU A 85 -26.95 -0.10 14.59
CA GLU A 85 -26.28 1.16 14.39
C GLU A 85 -24.77 0.89 14.37
N ARG A 86 -24.13 1.19 13.24
CA ARG A 86 -22.70 0.92 13.06
C ARG A 86 -21.94 1.87 13.96
N VAL A 87 -21.45 1.37 15.09
CA VAL A 87 -20.60 2.15 16.01
C VAL A 87 -19.31 2.52 15.29
N THR A 88 -19.23 3.74 14.77
CA THR A 88 -17.97 4.33 14.29
C THR A 88 -17.19 4.79 15.52
N THR A 89 -16.50 3.87 16.17
CA THR A 89 -15.37 4.24 17.02
C THR A 89 -14.30 4.87 16.12
N GLN A 90 -13.63 5.92 16.62
CA GLN A 90 -12.54 6.65 15.95
C GLN A 90 -11.29 5.78 15.80
N SER A 91 -11.43 4.61 15.19
CA SER A 91 -10.34 3.72 14.84
C SER A 91 -9.66 4.26 13.60
N ASN A 92 -8.33 4.36 13.65
CA ASN A 92 -7.50 4.76 12.51
C ASN A 92 -7.46 3.70 11.39
N LEU A 93 -8.19 2.60 11.55
CA LEU A 93 -8.25 1.45 10.64
C LEU A 93 -9.62 1.37 9.94
N ASN A 94 -10.11 2.50 9.44
CA ASN A 94 -11.19 2.57 8.45
C ASN A 94 -10.65 3.21 7.16
N TYR A 95 -11.22 2.87 6.01
CA TYR A 95 -10.83 3.48 4.74
C TYR A 95 -10.90 5.02 4.81
N ASP A 96 -12.00 5.57 5.32
CA ASP A 96 -12.22 7.02 5.41
C ASP A 96 -11.25 7.70 6.38
N SER A 97 -10.88 7.04 7.49
CA SER A 97 -9.90 7.59 8.42
C SER A 97 -8.51 7.66 7.80
N VAL A 98 -8.13 6.64 7.02
CA VAL A 98 -6.82 6.63 6.33
C VAL A 98 -6.81 7.64 5.18
N MET A 99 -7.92 7.84 4.47
CA MET A 99 -8.06 8.91 3.48
C MET A 99 -7.89 10.30 4.09
N ARG A 100 -8.40 10.53 5.31
CA ARG A 100 -8.15 11.78 6.05
C ARG A 100 -6.68 11.96 6.39
N ILE A 101 -5.98 10.91 6.80
CA ILE A 101 -4.51 10.96 7.04
C ILE A 101 -3.77 11.35 5.75
N MET A 102 -4.19 10.84 4.59
CA MET A 102 -3.62 11.27 3.30
C MET A 102 -3.86 12.76 3.04
N ALA A 103 -5.08 13.26 3.30
CA ALA A 103 -5.39 14.67 3.13
C ALA A 103 -4.59 15.58 4.09
N GLU A 104 -4.34 15.12 5.31
CA GLU A 104 -3.44 15.81 6.26
C GLU A 104 -1.99 15.86 5.74
N GLY A 105 -1.53 14.80 5.08
CA GLY A 105 -0.25 14.78 4.38
C GLY A 105 -0.20 15.80 3.24
N ASP A 106 -1.25 15.86 2.41
CA ASP A 106 -1.37 16.84 1.32
C ASP A 106 -1.36 18.28 1.85
N ALA A 107 -2.08 18.55 2.94
CA ALA A 107 -2.08 19.84 3.61
C ALA A 107 -0.70 20.20 4.18
N ALA A 108 0.03 19.22 4.74
CA ALA A 108 1.39 19.43 5.22
C ALA A 108 2.36 19.75 4.07
N VAL A 109 2.22 19.12 2.91
CA VAL A 109 2.99 19.46 1.69
C VAL A 109 2.70 20.89 1.25
N ALA A 110 1.44 21.29 1.20
CA ALA A 110 1.04 22.65 0.84
C ALA A 110 1.60 23.69 1.81
N ALA A 111 1.69 23.34 3.09
CA ALA A 111 2.31 24.16 4.14
C ALA A 111 3.86 24.05 4.20
N GLN A 112 4.50 23.34 3.25
CA GLN A 112 5.94 23.09 3.20
C GLN A 112 6.50 22.35 4.44
N LYS A 113 5.65 21.66 5.20
CA LYS A 113 6.01 20.84 6.37
C LYS A 113 6.36 19.42 5.92
N PHE A 114 7.45 19.28 5.17
CA PHE A 114 7.83 17.99 4.56
C PHE A 114 8.02 16.84 5.56
N PRO A 115 8.64 17.01 6.75
CA PRO A 115 8.78 15.91 7.70
C PRO A 115 7.42 15.35 8.16
N VAL A 116 6.46 16.24 8.43
CA VAL A 116 5.10 15.85 8.82
C VAL A 116 4.41 15.12 7.67
N ALA A 117 4.58 15.59 6.43
CA ALA A 117 4.00 14.92 5.27
C ALA A 117 4.58 13.52 5.03
N LEU A 118 5.89 13.31 5.24
CA LEU A 118 6.52 11.99 5.19
C LEU A 118 5.85 11.02 6.16
N ASP A 119 5.72 11.43 7.43
CA ASP A 119 5.10 10.60 8.47
C ASP A 119 3.63 10.28 8.14
N LYS A 120 2.88 11.25 7.63
CA LYS A 120 1.47 11.07 7.26
C LYS A 120 1.31 10.11 6.09
N TYR A 121 2.11 10.23 5.03
CA TYR A 121 2.01 9.30 3.90
C TYR A 121 2.52 7.91 4.23
N ASP A 122 3.58 7.77 5.04
CA ASP A 122 4.03 6.44 5.48
C ASP A 122 3.00 5.77 6.40
N LEU A 123 2.42 6.51 7.34
CA LEU A 123 1.32 6.03 8.16
C LEU A 123 0.13 5.60 7.30
N ALA A 124 -0.29 6.41 6.32
CA ALA A 124 -1.38 6.07 5.43
C ALA A 124 -1.09 4.78 4.64
N ARG A 125 0.12 4.64 4.09
CA ARG A 125 0.55 3.45 3.35
C ARG A 125 0.50 2.19 4.23
N LYS A 126 1.01 2.27 5.47
CA LYS A 126 0.97 1.16 6.43
C LYS A 126 -0.45 0.77 6.81
N SER A 127 -1.30 1.75 7.11
CA SER A 127 -2.70 1.52 7.47
C SER A 127 -3.51 0.92 6.33
N PHE A 128 -3.34 1.41 5.09
CA PHE A 128 -3.95 0.76 3.92
C PHE A 128 -3.43 -0.67 3.72
N GLY A 129 -2.12 -0.90 3.93
CA GLY A 129 -1.55 -2.25 3.90
C GLY A 129 -2.22 -3.20 4.90
N ALA A 130 -2.48 -2.74 6.13
CA ALA A 130 -3.22 -3.50 7.13
C ALA A 130 -4.67 -3.79 6.67
N LEU A 131 -5.37 -2.79 6.11
CA LEU A 131 -6.72 -2.96 5.55
C LEU A 131 -6.75 -4.02 4.44
N VAL A 132 -5.76 -4.04 3.54
CA VAL A 132 -5.64 -5.07 2.50
C VAL A 132 -5.56 -6.45 3.14
N GLN A 133 -4.67 -6.64 4.13
CA GLN A 133 -4.48 -7.93 4.79
C GLN A 133 -5.76 -8.40 5.50
N PHE A 134 -6.46 -7.51 6.21
CA PHE A 134 -7.69 -7.86 6.92
C PHE A 134 -8.82 -8.26 5.96
N HIS A 135 -9.05 -7.47 4.92
CA HIS A 135 -10.09 -7.77 3.94
C HIS A 135 -9.78 -9.04 3.14
N GLN A 136 -8.52 -9.32 2.81
CA GLN A 136 -8.14 -10.58 2.16
C GLN A 136 -8.35 -11.79 3.08
N GLY A 137 -7.99 -11.67 4.36
CA GLY A 137 -8.24 -12.71 5.36
C GLY A 137 -9.73 -13.03 5.48
N LEU A 138 -10.58 -12.01 5.62
CA LEU A 138 -12.03 -12.16 5.66
C LEU A 138 -12.58 -12.79 4.37
N ALA A 139 -12.12 -12.33 3.20
CA ALA A 139 -12.52 -12.93 1.93
C ALA A 139 -12.20 -14.43 1.86
N GLY A 140 -11.06 -14.85 2.44
CA GLY A 140 -10.67 -16.25 2.57
C GLY A 140 -11.62 -17.02 3.49
N SER A 141 -11.99 -16.48 4.65
CA SER A 141 -12.90 -17.13 5.60
C SER A 141 -14.31 -17.36 5.04
N PHE A 142 -14.80 -16.47 4.17
CA PHE A 142 -16.12 -16.60 3.52
C PHE A 142 -16.06 -17.31 2.17
N SER A 143 -14.87 -17.63 1.65
CA SER A 143 -14.67 -18.31 0.37
C SER A 143 -15.22 -19.74 0.41
N GLY A 144 -16.44 -19.94 -0.07
CA GLY A 144 -17.14 -21.23 -0.08
C GLY A 144 -18.32 -21.31 0.89
N ILE A 145 -18.52 -20.28 1.72
CA ILE A 145 -19.70 -20.12 2.57
C ILE A 145 -20.63 -19.08 1.96
N ASP A 146 -20.12 -17.86 1.76
CA ASP A 146 -20.88 -16.76 1.16
C ASP A 146 -20.01 -16.02 0.13
N VAL A 147 -20.32 -16.27 -1.14
CA VAL A 147 -19.58 -15.69 -2.27
C VAL A 147 -19.79 -14.18 -2.36
N LYS A 148 -20.96 -13.65 -1.95
CA LYS A 148 -21.23 -12.20 -1.98
C LYS A 148 -20.36 -11.48 -0.97
N ILE A 149 -20.31 -12.00 0.27
CA ILE A 149 -19.42 -11.45 1.30
C ILE A 149 -17.97 -11.55 0.86
N ALA A 150 -17.53 -12.72 0.37
CA ALA A 150 -16.16 -12.88 -0.10
C ALA A 150 -15.78 -11.89 -1.22
N ASN A 151 -16.70 -11.62 -2.15
CA ASN A 151 -16.49 -10.66 -3.24
C ASN A 151 -16.46 -9.19 -2.75
N ASP A 152 -17.35 -8.80 -1.84
CA ASP A 152 -17.31 -7.46 -1.23
C ASP A 152 -15.97 -7.23 -0.51
N GLN A 153 -15.49 -8.21 0.25
CA GLN A 153 -14.20 -8.10 0.93
C GLN A 153 -13.01 -8.04 -0.05
N ARG A 154 -13.04 -8.80 -1.16
CA ARG A 154 -12.04 -8.67 -2.22
C ARG A 154 -12.04 -7.26 -2.85
N GLN A 155 -13.21 -6.67 -3.05
CA GLN A 155 -13.33 -5.34 -3.60
C GLN A 155 -12.77 -4.28 -2.64
N ARG A 156 -13.07 -4.39 -1.34
CA ARG A 156 -12.48 -3.52 -0.30
C ARG A 156 -10.97 -3.64 -0.22
N ALA A 157 -10.44 -4.86 -0.32
CA ALA A 157 -8.99 -5.08 -0.37
C ALA A 157 -8.37 -4.41 -1.60
N ALA A 158 -9.00 -4.50 -2.78
CA ALA A 158 -8.52 -3.84 -3.98
C ALA A 158 -8.53 -2.30 -3.85
N GLN A 159 -9.60 -1.75 -3.27
CA GLN A 159 -9.72 -0.31 -3.01
C GLN A 159 -8.66 0.18 -2.01
N ALA A 160 -8.41 -0.56 -0.93
CA ALA A 160 -7.36 -0.24 0.02
C ALA A 160 -5.97 -0.33 -0.62
N ALA A 161 -5.73 -1.30 -1.51
CA ALA A 161 -4.47 -1.41 -2.25
C ALA A 161 -4.23 -0.20 -3.15
N GLN A 162 -5.27 0.31 -3.82
CA GLN A 162 -5.18 1.56 -4.59
C GLN A 162 -4.77 2.76 -3.70
N GLY A 163 -5.40 2.90 -2.53
CA GLY A 163 -5.05 3.95 -1.56
C GLY A 163 -3.60 3.83 -1.06
N ARG A 164 -3.16 2.59 -0.79
CA ARG A 164 -1.76 2.30 -0.41
C ARG A 164 -0.78 2.77 -1.47
N ASP A 165 -1.07 2.48 -2.73
CA ASP A 165 -0.18 2.80 -3.85
C ASP A 165 -0.15 4.29 -4.15
N GLN A 166 -1.29 4.99 -4.01
CA GLN A 166 -1.34 6.45 -4.06
C GLN A 166 -0.49 7.09 -2.96
N ALA A 167 -0.60 6.61 -1.71
CA ALA A 167 0.24 7.09 -0.60
C ALA A 167 1.73 6.82 -0.87
N GLY A 168 2.06 5.63 -1.35
CA GLY A 168 3.44 5.25 -1.71
C GLY A 168 4.02 6.11 -2.83
N TYR A 169 3.22 6.43 -3.86
CA TYR A 169 3.62 7.33 -4.94
C TYR A 169 3.90 8.74 -4.42
N LYS A 170 2.98 9.32 -3.64
CA LYS A 170 3.17 10.65 -3.04
C LYS A 170 4.41 10.70 -2.15
N LEU A 171 4.60 9.68 -1.30
CA LEU A 171 5.78 9.55 -0.46
C LEU A 171 7.08 9.53 -1.28
N ALA A 172 7.11 8.79 -2.39
CA ALA A 172 8.26 8.75 -3.28
C ALA A 172 8.57 10.12 -3.90
N LEU A 173 7.55 10.88 -4.33
CA LEU A 173 7.75 12.24 -4.84
C LEU A 173 8.37 13.18 -3.80
N LEU A 174 8.00 13.02 -2.52
CA LEU A 174 8.61 13.79 -1.44
C LEU A 174 10.08 13.43 -1.26
N TYR A 175 10.43 12.15 -1.23
CA TYR A 175 11.82 11.72 -1.15
C TYR A 175 12.67 12.20 -2.33
N ARG A 176 12.11 12.23 -3.55
CA ARG A 176 12.78 12.85 -4.70
C ARG A 176 13.06 14.33 -4.46
N ARG A 177 12.09 15.10 -3.93
CA ARG A 177 12.29 16.51 -3.59
C ARG A 177 13.33 16.73 -2.49
N LEU A 178 13.50 15.76 -1.60
CA LEU A 178 14.50 15.79 -0.54
C LEU A 178 15.87 15.25 -0.99
N ASN A 179 16.07 15.01 -2.30
CA ASN A 179 17.28 14.44 -2.88
C ASN A 179 17.64 13.05 -2.31
N GLN A 180 16.62 12.23 -2.04
CA GLN A 180 16.78 10.83 -1.58
C GLN A 180 16.11 9.85 -2.56
N PRO A 181 16.57 9.77 -3.82
CA PRO A 181 15.98 8.88 -4.82
C PRO A 181 16.11 7.39 -4.45
N GLU A 182 17.08 7.01 -3.62
CA GLU A 182 17.33 5.64 -3.19
C GLU A 182 16.14 5.06 -2.42
N VAL A 183 15.44 5.90 -1.66
CA VAL A 183 14.21 5.53 -0.94
C VAL A 183 12.98 5.61 -1.85
N ALA A 184 12.99 6.53 -2.83
CA ALA A 184 11.89 6.72 -3.76
C ALA A 184 11.74 5.55 -4.76
N ILE A 185 12.85 5.03 -5.29
CA ILE A 185 12.85 3.95 -6.29
C ILE A 185 12.06 2.71 -5.83
N PRO A 186 12.32 2.09 -4.65
CA PRO A 186 11.58 0.89 -4.24
C PRO A 186 10.08 1.17 -4.06
N LEU A 187 9.72 2.38 -3.61
CA LEU A 187 8.31 2.78 -3.50
C LEU A 187 7.64 2.87 -4.87
N LEU A 188 8.29 3.47 -5.86
CA LEU A 188 7.75 3.58 -7.22
C LEU A 188 7.63 2.20 -7.90
N VAL A 189 8.64 1.33 -7.74
CA VAL A 189 8.59 -0.05 -8.25
C VAL A 189 7.40 -0.81 -7.64
N GLN A 190 7.17 -0.66 -6.34
CA GLN A 190 6.04 -1.27 -5.65
C GLN A 190 4.69 -0.80 -6.22
N VAL A 191 4.55 0.49 -6.54
CA VAL A 191 3.35 1.05 -7.16
C VAL A 191 3.12 0.45 -8.55
N VAL A 192 4.15 0.39 -9.41
CA VAL A 192 4.06 -0.19 -10.76
C VAL A 192 3.64 -1.67 -10.70
N GLN A 193 4.23 -2.45 -9.79
CA GLN A 193 3.92 -3.88 -9.64
C GLN A 193 2.48 -4.11 -9.17
N SER A 194 1.96 -3.23 -8.32
CA SER A 194 0.63 -3.37 -7.72
C SER A 194 -0.49 -2.87 -8.65
N GLN A 195 -0.31 -1.71 -9.27
CA GLN A 195 -1.34 -1.07 -10.11
C GLN A 195 -1.29 -1.49 -11.57
N ASN A 196 -0.31 -2.30 -12.00
CA ASN A 196 0.01 -2.62 -13.40
C ASN A 196 0.50 -1.37 -14.18
N PRO A 197 1.57 -1.47 -15.00
CA PRO A 197 2.09 -0.33 -15.77
C PRO A 197 1.11 0.30 -16.76
N THR A 198 -0.02 -0.35 -17.06
CA THR A 198 -1.05 0.15 -18.00
C THR A 198 -2.05 1.12 -17.37
N THR A 199 -2.14 1.18 -16.03
CA THR A 199 -2.98 2.15 -15.34
C THR A 199 -2.32 3.52 -15.29
N ASP A 200 -3.10 4.58 -15.09
CA ASP A 200 -2.56 5.94 -15.09
C ASP A 200 -1.55 6.15 -13.95
N LEU A 201 -1.82 5.63 -12.75
CA LEU A 201 -0.87 5.66 -11.64
C LEU A 201 0.38 4.82 -11.92
N GLY A 202 0.23 3.65 -12.55
CA GLY A 202 1.36 2.82 -12.96
C GLY A 202 2.26 3.50 -14.00
N LYS A 203 1.66 4.15 -15.01
CA LYS A 203 2.40 4.94 -16.02
C LYS A 203 3.14 6.11 -15.37
N GLN A 204 2.49 6.85 -14.48
CA GLN A 204 3.11 7.96 -13.76
C GLN A 204 4.31 7.46 -12.93
N ALA A 205 4.15 6.40 -12.15
CA ALA A 205 5.24 5.83 -11.35
C ALA A 205 6.41 5.34 -12.21
N TYR A 206 6.12 4.69 -13.35
CA TYR A 206 7.15 4.26 -14.30
C TYR A 206 7.88 5.45 -14.94
N ALA A 207 7.17 6.51 -15.31
CA ALA A 207 7.79 7.73 -15.84
C ALA A 207 8.76 8.35 -14.81
N GLN A 208 8.40 8.37 -13.52
CA GLN A 208 9.31 8.83 -12.47
C GLN A 208 10.56 7.94 -12.35
N LEU A 209 10.43 6.62 -12.52
CA LEU A 209 11.59 5.72 -12.53
C LEU A 209 12.51 5.96 -13.74
N TYR A 210 11.93 6.28 -14.90
CA TYR A 210 12.67 6.66 -16.10
C TYR A 210 13.44 7.98 -15.90
N GLU A 211 12.79 9.01 -15.34
CA GLU A 211 13.43 10.29 -15.02
C GLU A 211 14.59 10.15 -14.01
N LEU A 212 14.50 9.19 -13.09
CA LEU A 212 15.56 8.88 -12.15
C LEU A 212 16.70 8.05 -12.76
N GLY A 213 16.59 7.65 -14.03
CA GLY A 213 17.57 6.80 -14.70
C GLY A 213 17.56 5.34 -14.24
N PHE A 214 16.56 4.92 -13.46
CA PHE A 214 16.45 3.53 -13.01
C PHE A 214 16.06 2.59 -14.15
N THR A 215 15.30 3.10 -15.13
CA THR A 215 14.94 2.38 -16.36
C THR A 215 15.44 3.12 -17.58
N SER A 216 15.95 2.40 -18.59
CA SER A 216 16.53 3.00 -19.80
C SER A 216 15.52 3.30 -20.92
N LEU A 217 14.32 2.71 -20.88
CA LEU A 217 13.32 2.85 -21.93
C LEU A 217 12.06 3.54 -21.38
N PRO A 218 11.48 4.51 -22.10
CA PRO A 218 10.21 5.11 -21.72
C PRO A 218 9.05 4.14 -21.97
N TYR A 219 7.97 4.30 -21.20
CA TYR A 219 6.70 3.61 -21.38
C TYR A 219 5.53 4.60 -21.21
N PRO A 220 4.47 4.55 -22.05
CA PRO A 220 4.34 3.69 -23.22
C PRO A 220 5.41 4.02 -24.27
N ARG A 221 5.89 3.00 -24.99
CA ARG A 221 6.79 3.24 -26.12
C ARG A 221 5.99 4.01 -27.16
N SER A 222 6.53 5.13 -27.64
CA SER A 222 6.05 5.75 -28.86
C SER A 222 6.07 4.67 -29.94
N VAL A 223 4.91 4.20 -30.35
CA VAL A 223 4.81 3.40 -31.57
C VAL A 223 4.97 4.42 -32.69
N ASP A 224 6.15 4.46 -33.30
CA ASP A 224 6.40 5.32 -34.46
C ASP A 224 5.28 5.05 -35.51
N GLY A 225 4.50 6.02 -35.98
CA GLY A 225 4.64 7.47 -35.84
C GLY A 225 3.33 8.25 -35.77
N THR A 226 2.99 8.69 -34.56
CA THR A 226 2.26 9.96 -34.39
C THR A 226 2.84 10.69 -33.19
N GLN A 227 4.07 11.18 -33.37
CA GLN A 227 4.62 12.24 -32.55
C GLN A 227 4.02 13.56 -33.07
N PRO A 228 3.30 14.36 -32.27
CA PRO A 228 2.96 15.73 -32.66
C PRO A 228 4.29 16.45 -32.91
N ALA A 229 4.52 16.82 -34.17
CA ALA A 229 5.76 17.47 -34.56
C ALA A 229 5.99 18.71 -33.68
N PRO A 230 7.22 18.93 -33.18
CA PRO A 230 7.61 20.25 -32.72
C PRO A 230 7.31 21.21 -33.88
N GLN A 231 6.54 22.27 -33.63
CA GLN A 231 6.36 23.35 -34.59
C GLN A 231 7.74 23.92 -34.91
N GLN A 232 8.32 23.44 -36.01
CA GLN A 232 9.54 23.99 -36.58
C GLN A 232 9.17 25.40 -37.04
N SER A 233 9.77 26.40 -36.39
CA SER A 233 9.88 27.75 -36.93
C SER A 233 10.31 27.66 -38.40
N PRO A 234 9.66 28.36 -39.35
CA PRO A 234 10.05 28.27 -40.75
C PRO A 234 11.50 28.74 -40.89
N ALA A 235 12.38 27.86 -41.37
CA ALA A 235 13.76 28.25 -41.70
C ALA A 235 13.75 29.27 -42.85
N PRO A 236 14.72 30.20 -42.90
CA PRO A 236 14.80 31.23 -43.94
C PRO A 236 14.89 30.61 -45.34
N GLN A 237 14.00 31.02 -46.24
CA GLN A 237 14.03 30.59 -47.64
C GLN A 237 15.22 31.23 -48.35
N THR A 238 16.14 30.42 -48.86
CA THR A 238 17.22 30.86 -49.75
C THR A 238 16.61 31.27 -51.11
N PRO A 239 16.86 32.49 -51.61
CA PRO A 239 16.34 32.93 -52.91
C PRO A 239 16.83 32.05 -54.08
N PRO A 240 15.98 31.77 -55.09
CA PRO A 240 16.37 30.95 -56.22
C PRO A 240 17.42 31.65 -57.09
N ALA A 241 18.45 30.89 -57.46
CA ALA A 241 19.50 31.30 -58.39
C ALA A 241 18.90 31.63 -59.77
N GLN A 242 19.20 32.84 -60.26
CA GLN A 242 18.83 33.30 -61.59
C GLN A 242 19.61 32.52 -62.66
N GLN A 243 18.91 31.86 -63.58
CA GLN A 243 19.51 31.23 -64.77
C GLN A 243 19.99 32.32 -65.75
N PRO A 244 21.20 32.19 -66.34
CA PRO A 244 21.67 33.11 -67.38
C PRO A 244 20.92 32.90 -68.69
N PRO A 245 20.69 33.95 -69.50
CA PRO A 245 20.01 33.82 -70.78
C PRO A 245 20.87 33.09 -71.81
N ALA A 246 20.25 32.14 -72.51
CA ALA A 246 20.83 31.49 -73.69
C ALA A 246 20.97 32.50 -74.84
N ARG A 247 22.08 32.41 -75.57
CA ARG A 247 22.37 33.19 -76.77
C ARG A 247 21.97 32.42 -78.02
#